data_AF-A0A953WAX5-F1
#
_entry.id   AF-A0A953WAX5-F1
#
_cell.length_a   1.000
_cell.length_b   1.000
_cell.length_c   1.000
_cell.angle_alpha   90.00
_cell.angle_beta   90.00
_cell.angle_gamma   90.00
#
_symmetry.space_group_name_H-M   'P 1'
#
loop_
_entity.id
_entity.type
_entity.pdbx_description
1 polymer ?
#
loop_
_entity_poly.entity_id
_entity_poly.type
_entity_poly.pdbx_seq_one_letter_code
_entity_poly.pdbx_strand_id
1 'polypeptide(L)'
;MAVIEAVIFDFGGVFTSSPVQNFARYEHENGLPERFIGGVIKQNHHANAWARFERAEIDIEEFSRAFTQETRAAGFEISGETLVGLLSLSFKPEMIEALSRVKKAGYKTGCITNNLPKIDAKAMLAADQSRERAERIFADFDHVIESSKAGVRKPEPRIYEMMCE
;
A
#
# COMPACT_ATOMS: atom_id res chain seq x y z
N MET A 1 7.47 -32.54 -13.07
CA MET A 1 7.24 -31.21 -12.45
C MET A 1 7.01 -30.22 -13.58
N ALA A 2 6.06 -29.29 -13.43
CA ALA A 2 5.90 -28.22 -14.41
C ALA A 2 7.15 -27.33 -14.41
N VAL A 3 7.61 -26.92 -15.59
CA VAL A 3 8.72 -25.96 -15.73
C VAL A 3 8.14 -24.56 -15.48
N ILE A 4 8.73 -23.80 -14.56
CA ILE A 4 8.33 -22.43 -14.30
C ILE A 4 9.00 -21.54 -15.35
N GLU A 5 8.21 -20.72 -16.06
CA GLU A 5 8.71 -19.85 -17.14
C GLU A 5 8.72 -18.37 -16.72
N ALA A 6 7.89 -18.00 -15.73
CA ALA A 6 7.69 -16.63 -15.30
C ALA A 6 7.43 -16.54 -13.79
N VAL A 7 7.75 -15.38 -13.22
CA VAL A 7 7.42 -15.02 -11.83
C VAL A 7 6.65 -13.70 -11.84
N ILE A 8 5.45 -13.72 -11.25
CA ILE A 8 4.59 -12.55 -11.12
C ILE A 8 4.65 -12.05 -9.67
N PHE A 9 4.89 -10.75 -9.51
CA PHE A 9 4.99 -10.10 -8.20
C PHE A 9 3.84 -9.10 -7.97
N ASP A 10 3.47 -8.92 -6.71
CA ASP A 10 2.81 -7.67 -6.28
C ASP A 10 3.86 -6.58 -6.07
N PHE A 11 3.44 -5.32 -5.97
CA PHE A 11 4.29 -4.20 -5.59
C PHE A 11 4.11 -3.81 -4.12
N GLY A 12 2.89 -3.41 -3.74
CA GLY A 12 2.59 -2.96 -2.38
C GLY A 12 2.67 -4.11 -1.37
N GLY A 13 3.43 -3.93 -0.29
CA GLY A 13 3.67 -4.99 0.70
C GLY A 13 4.73 -6.02 0.30
N VAL A 14 5.15 -6.04 -0.97
CA VAL A 14 6.24 -6.88 -1.49
C VAL A 14 7.51 -6.06 -1.70
N PHE A 15 7.51 -5.06 -2.57
CA PHE A 15 8.66 -4.16 -2.77
C PHE A 15 8.67 -3.00 -1.79
N THR A 16 7.51 -2.70 -1.21
CA THR A 16 7.38 -1.72 -0.13
C THR A 16 6.84 -2.39 1.13
N SER A 17 6.97 -1.72 2.28
CA SER A 17 6.04 -1.97 3.39
C SER A 17 4.60 -1.76 2.93
N SER A 18 3.66 -2.38 3.64
CA SER A 18 2.23 -2.14 3.46
C SER A 18 1.73 -1.35 4.66
N PRO A 19 0.85 -0.34 4.49
CA PRO A 19 0.23 0.33 5.62
C PRO A 19 -0.44 -0.65 6.58
N VAL A 20 -1.07 -1.71 6.06
CA VAL A 20 -1.68 -2.76 6.88
C VAL A 20 -0.64 -3.54 7.70
N GLN A 21 0.54 -3.80 7.13
CA GLN A 21 1.65 -4.42 7.87
C GLN A 21 2.21 -3.48 8.94
N ASN A 22 2.30 -2.18 8.63
CA ASN A 22 2.72 -1.16 9.60
C ASN A 22 1.71 -1.05 10.75
N PHE A 23 0.40 -1.08 10.46
CA PHE A 23 -0.66 -1.11 11.47
C PHE A 23 -0.54 -2.34 12.35
N ALA A 24 -0.45 -3.54 11.76
CA ALA A 24 -0.35 -4.79 12.52
C ALA A 24 0.89 -4.82 13.44
N ARG A 25 2.03 -4.31 12.97
CA ARG A 25 3.24 -4.18 13.81
C ARG A 25 3.01 -3.19 14.95
N TYR A 26 2.48 -2.01 14.66
CA TYR A 26 2.19 -0.99 15.67
C TYR A 26 1.19 -1.49 16.72
N GLU A 27 0.13 -2.17 16.28
CA GLU A 27 -0.89 -2.77 17.12
C GLU A 27 -0.27 -3.79 18.09
N HIS A 28 0.57 -4.69 17.57
CA HIS A 28 1.29 -5.67 18.39
C HIS A 28 2.25 -5.02 19.39
N GLU A 29 3.06 -4.04 18.95
CA GLU A 29 4.06 -3.35 19.79
C GLU A 29 3.41 -2.51 20.92
N ASN A 30 2.18 -2.03 20.72
CA ASN A 30 1.47 -1.19 21.68
C ASN A 30 0.31 -1.91 22.39
N GLY A 31 0.19 -3.23 22.24
CA GLY A 31 -0.81 -4.04 22.94
C GLY A 31 -2.26 -3.79 22.51
N LEU A 32 -2.47 -3.35 21.27
CA LEU A 32 -3.81 -3.18 20.71
C LEU A 32 -4.38 -4.51 20.16
N PRO A 33 -5.71 -4.64 20.06
CA PRO A 33 -6.34 -5.73 19.34
C PRO A 33 -5.89 -5.81 17.89
N GLU A 34 -5.77 -7.03 17.35
CA GLU A 34 -5.43 -7.23 15.94
C GLU A 34 -6.45 -6.51 15.05
N ARG A 35 -5.96 -5.75 14.06
CA ARG A 35 -6.77 -4.98 13.10
C ARG A 35 -7.59 -3.86 13.73
N PHE A 36 -7.25 -3.38 14.92
CA PHE A 36 -7.90 -2.24 15.56
C PHE A 36 -7.95 -1.00 14.66
N ILE A 37 -6.80 -0.54 14.14
CA ILE A 37 -6.68 0.66 13.30
C ILE A 37 -7.53 0.48 12.02
N GLY A 38 -7.35 -0.66 11.35
CA GLY A 38 -8.12 -0.99 10.15
C GLY A 38 -9.62 -1.11 10.43
N GLY A 39 -10.00 -1.53 11.64
CA GLY A 39 -11.37 -1.59 12.12
C GLY A 39 -11.98 -0.19 12.27
N VAL A 40 -11.29 0.72 12.94
CA VAL A 40 -11.72 2.12 13.11
C VAL A 40 -11.86 2.83 11.75
N ILE A 41 -10.89 2.66 10.85
CA ILE A 41 -10.93 3.22 9.49
C ILE A 41 -12.11 2.68 8.67
N LYS A 42 -12.51 1.42 8.88
CA LYS A 42 -13.66 0.81 8.18
C LYS A 42 -14.99 1.14 8.84
N GLN A 43 -15.00 1.40 10.14
CA GLN A 43 -16.21 1.72 10.87
C GLN A 43 -16.74 3.08 10.39
N ASN A 44 -17.97 3.10 9.90
CA ASN A 44 -18.61 4.29 9.33
C ASN A 44 -17.77 4.95 8.22
N HIS A 45 -17.28 4.15 7.27
CA HIS A 45 -16.38 4.53 6.16
C HIS A 45 -16.85 5.68 5.26
N HIS A 46 -18.06 6.21 5.44
CA HIS A 46 -18.53 7.40 4.74
C HIS A 46 -18.29 8.70 5.52
N ALA A 47 -18.29 8.65 6.86
CA ALA A 47 -18.34 9.85 7.70
C ALA A 47 -17.22 9.93 8.76
N ASN A 48 -16.43 8.88 8.95
CA ASN A 48 -15.33 8.90 9.90
C ASN A 48 -14.21 9.89 9.50
N ALA A 49 -13.31 10.18 10.44
CA ALA A 49 -12.22 11.14 10.27
C ALA A 49 -11.38 10.81 9.04
N TRP A 50 -11.08 9.53 8.81
CA TRP A 50 -10.34 9.07 7.64
C TRP A 50 -11.06 9.42 6.33
N ALA A 51 -12.36 9.13 6.22
CA ALA A 51 -13.15 9.39 5.03
C ALA A 51 -13.27 10.89 4.72
N ARG A 52 -13.43 11.73 5.77
CA ARG A 52 -13.45 13.19 5.64
C ARG A 52 -12.09 13.73 5.18
N PHE A 53 -10.99 13.19 5.73
CA PHE A 53 -9.63 13.57 5.34
C PHE A 53 -9.31 13.15 3.90
N GLU A 54 -9.69 11.94 3.49
CA GLU A 54 -9.52 11.43 2.12
C GLU A 54 -10.25 12.28 1.07
N ARG A 55 -11.38 12.90 1.44
CA ARG A 55 -12.13 13.84 0.59
C ARG A 55 -11.68 15.30 0.72
N ALA A 56 -10.61 15.57 1.46
CA ALA A 56 -10.10 16.92 1.75
C ALA A 56 -11.15 17.85 2.40
N GLU A 57 -12.12 17.30 3.13
CA GLU A 57 -13.13 18.07 3.87
C GLU A 57 -12.58 18.66 5.17
N ILE A 58 -11.49 18.07 5.69
CA ILE A 58 -10.79 18.48 6.90
C ILE A 58 -9.29 18.52 6.65
N ASP A 59 -8.59 19.41 7.37
CA ASP A 59 -7.13 19.46 7.35
C ASP A 59 -6.51 18.40 8.29
N ILE A 60 -5.18 18.37 8.33
CA ILE A 60 -4.41 17.39 9.11
C ILE A 60 -4.61 17.58 10.63
N GLU A 61 -4.80 18.81 11.11
CA GLU A 61 -4.99 19.11 12.53
C GLU A 61 -6.39 18.66 12.99
N GLU A 62 -7.42 18.97 12.20
CA GLU A 62 -8.78 18.51 12.46
C GLU A 62 -8.88 16.98 12.33
N PHE A 63 -8.22 16.39 11.33
CA PHE A 63 -8.12 14.93 11.19
C PHE A 63 -7.51 14.30 12.43
N SER A 64 -6.37 14.82 12.91
CA SER A 64 -5.69 14.27 14.08
C SER A 64 -6.57 14.28 15.32
N ARG A 65 -7.23 15.42 15.58
CA ARG A 65 -8.19 15.54 16.69
C ARG A 65 -9.36 14.55 16.55
N ALA A 66 -9.96 14.46 15.36
CA ALA A 66 -11.12 13.61 15.12
C ALA A 66 -10.75 12.12 15.22
N PHE A 67 -9.64 11.69 14.62
CA PHE A 67 -9.18 10.30 14.66
C PHE A 67 -8.80 9.86 16.08
N THR A 68 -8.16 10.75 16.86
CA THR A 68 -7.88 10.50 18.27
C THR A 68 -9.16 10.26 19.07
N GLN A 69 -10.23 11.02 18.80
CA GLN A 69 -11.52 10.83 19.45
C GLN A 69 -12.19 9.51 19.04
N GLU A 70 -12.16 9.16 17.75
CA GLU A 70 -12.74 7.92 17.23
C GLU A 70 -12.05 6.69 17.81
N THR A 71 -10.72 6.68 17.82
CA THR A 71 -9.94 5.58 18.39
C THR A 71 -10.19 5.49 19.90
N ARG A 72 -10.15 6.61 20.64
CA ARG A 72 -10.45 6.63 22.08
C ARG A 72 -11.84 6.06 22.38
N ALA A 73 -12.84 6.40 21.58
CA ALA A 73 -14.19 5.84 21.71
C ALA A 73 -14.24 4.33 21.41
N ALA A 74 -13.34 3.82 20.57
CA ALA A 74 -13.16 2.40 20.30
C ALA A 74 -12.29 1.66 21.34
N GLY A 75 -11.74 2.38 22.33
CA GLY A 75 -11.05 1.80 23.50
C GLY A 75 -9.55 2.01 23.56
N PHE A 76 -8.91 2.61 22.54
CA PHE A 76 -7.47 2.89 22.52
C PHE A 76 -7.19 4.23 21.85
N GLU A 77 -6.23 4.99 22.34
CA GLU A 77 -5.94 6.32 21.77
C GLU A 77 -4.80 6.26 20.76
N ILE A 78 -5.05 6.70 19.53
CA ILE A 78 -4.04 6.83 18.47
C ILE A 78 -4.19 8.19 17.82
N SER A 79 -3.10 8.95 17.74
CA SER A 79 -3.10 10.26 17.10
C SER A 79 -3.16 10.16 15.56
N GLY A 80 -3.67 11.20 14.90
CA GLY A 80 -3.67 11.22 13.43
C GLY A 80 -2.25 11.26 12.85
N GLU A 81 -1.30 11.92 13.53
CA GLU A 81 0.11 11.95 13.11
C GLU A 81 0.71 10.54 13.14
N THR A 82 0.33 9.73 14.14
CA THR A 82 0.74 8.32 14.22
C THR A 82 0.18 7.54 13.04
N LEU A 83 -1.12 7.69 12.74
CA LEU A 83 -1.72 7.05 11.57
C LEU A 83 -1.01 7.48 10.27
N VAL A 84 -0.77 8.77 10.06
CA VAL A 84 -0.03 9.29 8.90
C VAL A 84 1.38 8.73 8.82
N GLY A 85 2.09 8.62 9.94
CA GLY A 85 3.40 7.97 10.02
C GLY A 85 3.35 6.52 9.55
N LEU A 86 2.33 5.77 9.97
CA LEU A 86 2.15 4.36 9.60
C LEU A 86 1.75 4.17 8.12
N LEU A 87 1.24 5.19 7.45
CA LEU A 87 1.01 5.18 6.00
C LEU A 87 2.30 5.31 5.19
N SER A 88 3.39 5.75 5.81
CA SER A 88 4.67 5.92 5.11
C SER A 88 5.21 4.58 4.64
N LEU A 89 5.46 4.50 3.33
CA LEU A 89 5.98 3.30 2.69
C LEU A 89 7.50 3.35 2.65
N SER A 90 8.15 2.25 2.99
CA SER A 90 9.59 2.06 2.85
C SER A 90 9.86 0.93 1.86
N PHE A 91 10.90 1.06 1.05
CA PHE A 91 11.31 -0.02 0.15
C PHE A 91 11.94 -1.17 0.92
N LYS A 92 11.73 -2.39 0.43
CA LYS A 92 12.33 -3.65 0.92
C LYS A 92 13.49 -4.06 0.01
N PRO A 93 14.75 -3.74 0.35
CA PRO A 93 15.91 -4.02 -0.50
C PRO A 93 16.04 -5.49 -0.88
N GLU A 94 15.65 -6.39 0.01
CA GLU A 94 15.68 -7.84 -0.19
C GLU A 94 14.78 -8.30 -1.35
N MET A 95 13.63 -7.65 -1.56
CA MET A 95 12.73 -7.99 -2.67
C MET A 95 13.21 -7.39 -4.00
N ILE A 96 13.87 -6.22 -3.97
CA ILE A 96 14.56 -5.67 -5.14
C ILE A 96 15.69 -6.61 -5.58
N GLU A 97 16.46 -7.13 -4.63
CA GLU A 97 17.49 -8.12 -4.93
C GLU A 97 16.89 -9.43 -5.47
N ALA A 98 15.78 -9.90 -4.90
CA ALA A 98 15.07 -11.08 -5.40
C ALA A 98 14.64 -10.93 -6.86
N LEU A 99 14.06 -9.78 -7.24
CA LEU A 99 13.73 -9.48 -8.64
C LEU A 99 14.96 -9.57 -9.55
N SER A 100 16.07 -8.95 -9.15
CA SER A 100 17.32 -9.00 -9.91
C SER A 100 17.80 -10.44 -10.11
N ARG A 101 17.75 -11.29 -9.07
CA ARG A 101 18.16 -12.69 -9.14
C ARG A 101 17.23 -13.52 -10.04
N VAL A 102 15.92 -13.32 -9.95
CA VAL A 102 14.93 -14.00 -10.82
C VAL A 102 15.18 -13.65 -12.29
N LYS A 103 15.37 -12.37 -12.60
CA LYS A 103 15.65 -11.93 -13.96
C LYS A 103 16.98 -12.48 -14.49
N LYS A 104 18.05 -12.46 -13.68
CA LYS A 104 19.35 -13.06 -14.02
C LYS A 104 19.30 -14.57 -14.26
N ALA A 105 18.38 -15.27 -13.60
CA ALA A 105 18.15 -16.70 -13.82
C ALA A 105 17.38 -17.01 -15.11
N GLY A 106 16.94 -15.98 -15.86
CA GLY A 106 16.31 -16.13 -17.16
C GLY A 106 14.79 -16.28 -17.14
N TYR A 107 14.13 -16.10 -15.98
CA TYR A 107 12.68 -16.09 -15.89
C TYR A 107 12.10 -14.79 -16.42
N LYS A 108 10.94 -14.86 -17.08
CA LYS A 108 10.14 -13.66 -17.35
C LYS A 108 9.61 -13.08 -16.03
N THR A 109 9.50 -11.76 -15.95
CA THR A 109 9.11 -11.04 -14.74
C THR A 109 7.89 -10.16 -15.01
N GLY A 110 6.84 -10.38 -14.24
CA GLY A 110 5.61 -9.59 -14.30
C GLY A 110 5.31 -8.90 -12.97
N CYS A 111 4.67 -7.73 -13.00
CA CYS A 111 4.12 -7.08 -11.82
C CYS A 111 2.62 -6.82 -11.99
N ILE A 112 1.81 -7.25 -11.02
CA ILE A 112 0.39 -6.90 -10.94
C ILE A 112 0.15 -6.12 -9.65
N THR A 113 -0.19 -4.84 -9.75
CA THR A 113 -0.37 -3.94 -8.60
C THR A 113 -1.76 -3.30 -8.55
N ASN A 114 -2.39 -3.34 -7.37
CA ASN A 114 -3.60 -2.57 -7.11
C ASN A 114 -3.16 -1.17 -6.66
N ASN A 115 -3.17 -0.18 -7.55
CA ASN A 115 -2.76 1.18 -7.25
C ASN A 115 -3.93 2.17 -7.29
N LEU A 116 -3.81 3.25 -6.52
CA LEU A 116 -4.74 4.37 -6.57
C LEU A 116 -4.42 5.23 -7.81
N PRO A 117 -5.45 5.81 -8.48
CA PRO A 117 -5.22 6.90 -9.41
C PRO A 117 -4.50 8.03 -8.69
N LYS A 118 -3.72 8.86 -9.41
CA LYS A 118 -2.99 9.99 -8.82
C LYS A 118 -3.93 10.85 -7.95
N ILE A 119 -3.92 10.64 -6.63
CA ILE A 119 -4.55 11.55 -5.68
C ILE A 119 -3.56 12.70 -5.52
N ASP A 120 -3.89 13.81 -6.15
CA ASP A 120 -3.16 15.05 -6.04
C ASP A 120 -3.69 15.82 -4.82
N ALA A 121 -2.88 15.91 -3.77
CA ALA A 121 -2.73 17.09 -2.92
C ALA A 121 -1.89 16.76 -1.67
N LYS A 122 -0.65 17.27 -1.64
CA LYS A 122 0.17 17.53 -0.43
C LYS A 122 0.68 16.37 0.46
N ALA A 123 0.26 15.11 0.33
CA ALA A 123 0.55 14.08 1.36
C ALA A 123 1.87 13.28 1.26
N MET A 124 2.76 13.53 0.29
CA MET A 124 4.03 12.78 0.21
C MET A 124 5.24 13.72 0.06
N LEU A 125 5.65 14.37 1.14
CA LEU A 125 6.88 15.19 1.18
C LEU A 125 8.20 14.36 1.13
N ALA A 126 8.12 13.06 0.81
CA ALA A 126 9.23 12.20 0.39
C ALA A 126 9.10 11.69 -1.07
N ALA A 127 8.17 12.29 -1.84
CA ALA A 127 7.68 11.74 -3.11
C ALA A 127 8.74 11.63 -4.21
N ASP A 128 9.63 12.60 -4.41
CA ASP A 128 10.49 12.58 -5.61
C ASP A 128 11.49 11.42 -5.60
N GLN A 129 12.27 11.25 -4.53
CA GLN A 129 13.24 10.14 -4.44
C GLN A 129 12.53 8.78 -4.37
N SER A 130 11.38 8.71 -3.69
CA SER A 130 10.61 7.46 -3.59
C SER A 130 9.98 7.10 -4.93
N ARG A 131 9.53 8.08 -5.70
CA ARG A 131 8.94 7.90 -7.02
C ARG A 131 9.99 7.49 -8.05
N GLU A 132 11.12 8.17 -8.11
CA GLU A 132 12.23 7.76 -8.99
C GLU A 132 12.66 6.32 -8.72
N ARG A 133 12.76 5.94 -7.44
CA ARG A 133 13.12 4.57 -7.07
C ARG A 133 12.04 3.56 -7.47
N ALA A 134 10.76 3.89 -7.29
CA ALA A 134 9.66 3.05 -7.76
C ALA A 134 9.67 2.89 -9.28
N GLU A 135 9.88 3.98 -10.02
CA GLU A 135 9.98 3.98 -11.49
C GLU A 135 11.14 3.10 -11.97
N ARG A 136 12.30 3.14 -11.30
CA ARG A 136 13.43 2.23 -11.59
C ARG A 136 13.08 0.76 -11.36
N ILE A 137 12.40 0.43 -10.26
CA ILE A 137 11.97 -0.94 -9.97
C ILE A 137 10.93 -1.40 -11.01
N PHE A 138 9.99 -0.54 -11.40
CA PHE A 138 9.02 -0.86 -12.45
C PHE A 138 9.69 -1.14 -13.79
N ALA A 139 10.75 -0.39 -14.14
CA ALA A 139 11.52 -0.60 -15.35
C ALA A 139 12.30 -1.93 -15.36
N ASP A 140 12.51 -2.57 -14.21
CA ASP A 140 13.19 -3.87 -14.12
C ASP A 140 12.25 -5.04 -14.48
N PHE A 141 10.92 -4.86 -14.49
CA PHE A 141 9.98 -5.90 -14.93
C PHE A 141 9.88 -5.95 -16.45
N ASP A 142 9.59 -7.14 -16.99
CA ASP A 142 9.29 -7.30 -18.42
C ASP A 142 7.87 -6.82 -18.75
N HIS A 143 6.95 -6.92 -17.78
CA HIS A 143 5.60 -6.38 -17.91
C HIS A 143 5.03 -5.89 -16.57
N VAL A 144 4.23 -4.82 -16.61
CA VAL A 144 3.58 -4.23 -15.43
C VAL A 144 2.12 -3.94 -15.75
N ILE A 145 1.21 -4.48 -14.93
CA ILE A 145 -0.23 -4.17 -14.97
C ILE A 145 -0.59 -3.37 -13.72
N GLU A 146 -1.01 -2.13 -13.95
CA GLU A 146 -1.53 -1.23 -12.93
C GLU A 146 -3.07 -1.22 -12.98
N SER A 147 -3.73 -1.53 -11.87
CA SER A 147 -5.20 -1.64 -11.84
C SER A 147 -5.91 -0.36 -12.28
N SER A 148 -5.37 0.81 -11.91
CA SER A 148 -5.93 2.11 -12.28
C SER A 148 -5.88 2.39 -13.79
N LYS A 149 -4.94 1.76 -14.52
CA LYS A 149 -4.81 1.90 -15.98
C LYS A 149 -5.55 0.79 -16.73
N ALA A 150 -5.56 -0.42 -16.18
CA ALA A 150 -6.15 -1.60 -16.80
C ALA A 150 -7.69 -1.65 -16.65
N GLY A 151 -8.26 -0.92 -15.69
CA GLY A 151 -9.71 -0.96 -15.41
C GLY A 151 -10.18 -2.26 -14.75
N VAL A 152 -9.26 -3.11 -14.33
CA VAL A 152 -9.47 -4.36 -13.57
C VAL A 152 -8.56 -4.39 -12.36
N ARG A 153 -8.87 -5.18 -11.33
CA ARG A 153 -8.10 -5.23 -10.08
C ARG A 153 -7.98 -6.64 -9.53
N LYS A 154 -6.94 -6.91 -8.74
CA LYS A 154 -6.93 -8.12 -7.91
C LYS A 154 -8.10 -8.08 -6.90
N PRO A 155 -8.81 -9.20 -6.67
CA PRO A 155 -8.54 -10.56 -7.17
C PRO A 155 -9.36 -10.99 -8.41
N GLU A 156 -9.81 -10.08 -9.26
CA GLU A 156 -10.58 -10.43 -10.47
C GLU A 156 -9.74 -11.30 -11.42
N PRO A 157 -10.24 -12.43 -11.94
CA PRO A 157 -9.46 -13.34 -12.79
C PRO A 157 -8.80 -12.66 -14.00
N ARG A 158 -9.52 -11.69 -14.60
CA ARG A 158 -9.09 -11.00 -15.81
C ARG A 158 -7.71 -10.35 -15.68
N ILE A 159 -7.35 -9.80 -14.52
CA ILE A 159 -6.04 -9.14 -14.35
C ILE A 159 -4.87 -10.14 -14.44
N TYR A 160 -5.11 -11.40 -14.06
CA TYR A 160 -4.12 -12.46 -14.14
C TYR A 160 -4.05 -13.04 -15.55
N GLU A 161 -5.19 -13.20 -16.21
CA GLU A 161 -5.26 -13.60 -17.63
C GLU A 161 -4.50 -12.62 -18.52
N MET A 162 -4.69 -11.32 -18.31
CA MET A 162 -3.97 -10.26 -19.04
C MET A 162 -2.45 -10.34 -18.90
N MET A 163 -1.92 -10.86 -17.79
CA MET A 163 -0.47 -11.04 -17.61
C MET A 163 0.08 -12.27 -18.32
N CYS A 164 -0.80 -13.23 -18.64
CA CYS A 164 -0.45 -14.45 -19.36
C CYS A 164 -0.60 -14.32 -20.90
N GLU A 165 -1.28 -13.28 -21.37
CA GLU A 165 -1.40 -12.89 -22.79
C GLU A 165 -0.09 -12.27 -23.32
#